data_AF-A0A0A0CZV8-F1
#
_entry.id   AF-A0A0A0CZV8-F1
#
_cell.length_a   1.000
_cell.length_b   1.000
_cell.length_c   1.000
_cell.angle_alpha   90.00
_cell.angle_beta   90.00
_cell.angle_gamma   90.00
#
_symmetry.space_group_name_H-M   'P 1'
#
loop_
_entity.id
_entity.type
_entity.pdbx_description
1 polymer ?
#
loop_
_entity_poly.entity_id
_entity_poly.type
_entity_poly.pdbx_seq_one_letter_code
_entity_poly.pdbx_strand_id
1 'polypeptide(L)'
;ARRVGTMAFGLYAAPSYLAGRRPEDWGFLGDDDSAGELPQHRWMLAFAGSRPLVLRSNDMTTLFQAARAGIGIAALPCFVGEGDPGLTCVEPDRAGVGSREIWIGIHEDLRRSPRLRLAMDAIAAIFARERRLLEGAGAR
;
A
#
# COMPACT_ATOMS: atom_id res chain seq x y z
N ALA A 1 21.79 -2.33 5.46
CA ALA A 1 20.62 -1.54 4.99
C ALA A 1 20.34 -0.43 6.00
N ARG A 2 19.63 0.63 5.62
CA ARG A 2 19.20 1.72 6.52
C ARG A 2 17.68 1.86 6.44
N ARG A 3 16.99 1.83 7.58
CA ARG A 3 15.55 2.15 7.66
C ARG A 3 15.37 3.66 7.45
N VAL A 4 14.42 4.06 6.61
CA VAL A 4 14.17 5.46 6.27
C VAL A 4 12.76 5.93 6.56
N GLY A 5 11.82 5.01 6.80
CA GLY A 5 10.46 5.37 7.18
C GLY A 5 9.54 4.18 7.25
N THR A 6 8.25 4.49 7.34
CA THR A 6 7.13 3.55 7.28
C THR A 6 6.12 4.07 6.28
N MET A 7 5.34 3.15 5.69
CA MET A 7 4.29 3.45 4.73
C MET A 7 3.00 2.82 5.21
N ALA A 8 1.95 3.63 5.36
CA ALA A 8 0.62 3.16 5.68
C ALA A 8 -0.12 2.68 4.43
N PHE A 9 -1.01 1.72 4.64
CA PHE A 9 -1.87 1.15 3.61
C PHE A 9 -3.34 1.33 4.00
N GLY A 10 -4.21 1.33 2.99
CA GLY A 10 -5.66 1.31 3.14
C GLY A 10 -6.29 0.49 2.03
N LEU A 11 -7.57 0.16 2.20
CA LEU A 11 -8.37 -0.49 1.16
C LEU A 11 -9.10 0.57 0.35
N TYR A 12 -8.89 0.55 -0.96
CA TYR A 12 -9.44 1.56 -1.87
C TYR A 12 -10.18 0.92 -3.03
N ALA A 13 -11.25 1.59 -3.44
CA ALA A 13 -12.04 1.23 -4.62
C ALA A 13 -12.58 2.48 -5.28
N ALA A 14 -12.96 2.38 -6.56
CA ALA A 14 -13.71 3.43 -7.22
C ALA A 14 -15.12 3.60 -6.58
N PRO A 15 -15.65 4.82 -6.45
CA PRO A 15 -17.03 5.03 -6.01
C PRO A 15 -18.06 4.27 -6.86
N SER A 16 -17.80 4.13 -8.16
CA SER A 16 -18.63 3.37 -9.11
C SER A 16 -18.67 1.87 -8.80
N TYR A 17 -17.60 1.31 -8.22
CA TYR A 17 -17.57 -0.08 -7.78
C TYR A 17 -18.49 -0.31 -6.58
N LEU A 18 -18.50 0.62 -5.63
CA LEU A 18 -19.25 0.52 -4.38
C LEU A 18 -20.74 0.82 -4.57
N ALA A 19 -21.09 1.62 -5.57
CA ALA A 19 -22.46 2.04 -5.83
C ALA A 19 -23.41 0.84 -5.95
N GLY A 20 -24.35 0.72 -5.01
CA GLY A 20 -25.37 -0.33 -5.00
C GLY A 20 -24.88 -1.73 -4.58
N ARG A 21 -23.60 -1.88 -4.19
CA ARG A 21 -23.07 -3.16 -3.68
C ARG A 21 -23.05 -3.17 -2.16
N ARG A 22 -23.48 -4.29 -1.58
CA ARG A 22 -23.34 -4.52 -0.14
C ARG A 22 -21.93 -5.07 0.15
N PRO A 23 -21.38 -4.87 1.36
CA PRO A 23 -20.03 -5.34 1.71
C PRO A 23 -19.76 -6.84 1.49
N GLU A 24 -20.79 -7.67 1.59
CA GLU A 24 -20.75 -9.10 1.29
C GLU A 24 -20.54 -9.42 -0.20
N ASP A 25 -20.92 -8.51 -1.10
CA ASP A 25 -20.82 -8.66 -2.55
C ASP A 25 -19.52 -8.05 -3.12
N TRP A 26 -18.62 -7.60 -2.23
CA TRP A 26 -17.32 -7.05 -2.62
C TRP A 26 -16.34 -8.16 -3.04
N GLY A 27 -15.43 -7.78 -3.92
CA GLY A 27 -14.36 -8.60 -4.46
C GLY A 27 -13.05 -7.80 -4.44
N PHE A 28 -11.96 -8.53 -4.27
CA PHE A 28 -10.65 -7.97 -3.94
C PHE A 28 -9.63 -8.20 -5.05
N LEU A 29 -8.61 -7.35 -5.08
CA LEU A 29 -7.54 -7.34 -6.06
C LEU A 29 -6.23 -7.64 -5.32
N GLY A 30 -5.56 -8.72 -5.70
CA GLY A 30 -4.34 -9.16 -5.03
C GLY A 30 -3.98 -10.58 -5.43
N ASP A 31 -2.92 -11.15 -4.90
CA ASP A 31 -2.46 -12.49 -5.28
C ASP A 31 -2.89 -13.55 -4.25
N ASP A 32 -2.74 -14.83 -4.57
CA ASP A 32 -3.01 -15.95 -3.65
C ASP A 32 -1.73 -16.46 -2.96
N ASP A 33 -0.58 -15.83 -3.23
CA ASP A 33 0.70 -16.45 -2.90
C ASP A 33 1.03 -16.35 -1.39
N SER A 34 0.78 -17.47 -0.72
CA SER A 34 1.06 -17.79 0.68
C SER A 34 2.55 -17.75 1.07
N ALA A 35 3.48 -17.65 0.10
CA ALA A 35 4.91 -17.67 0.34
C ALA A 35 5.53 -16.26 0.43
N GLY A 36 5.28 -15.55 1.54
CA GLY A 36 6.00 -14.30 1.87
C GLY A 36 5.14 -13.07 2.11
N GLU A 37 3.94 -13.26 2.67
CA GLU A 37 2.90 -12.24 2.81
C GLU A 37 3.40 -10.90 3.34
N LEU A 38 3.30 -9.89 2.50
CA LEU A 38 3.46 -8.51 2.91
C LEU A 38 2.37 -8.17 3.93
N PRO A 39 2.67 -7.44 5.02
CA PRO A 39 1.68 -7.18 6.08
C PRO A 39 0.34 -6.64 5.57
N GLN A 40 0.37 -5.75 4.58
CA GLN A 40 -0.83 -5.18 3.97
C GLN A 40 -1.65 -6.19 3.16
N HIS A 41 -1.01 -7.19 2.56
CA HIS A 41 -1.70 -8.23 1.77
C HIS A 41 -2.44 -9.19 2.70
N ARG A 42 -1.76 -9.66 3.75
CA ARG A 42 -2.39 -10.48 4.80
C ARG A 42 -3.57 -9.76 5.45
N TRP A 43 -3.40 -8.47 5.73
CA TRP A 43 -4.47 -7.63 6.28
C TRP A 43 -5.66 -7.55 5.31
N MET A 44 -5.43 -7.31 4.02
CA MET A 44 -6.49 -7.31 3.00
C MET A 44 -7.21 -8.66 2.91
N LEU A 45 -6.48 -9.78 2.90
CA LEU A 45 -7.09 -11.11 2.85
C LEU A 45 -7.91 -11.42 4.11
N ALA A 46 -7.40 -11.03 5.29
CA ALA A 46 -8.16 -11.13 6.54
C ALA A 46 -9.43 -10.27 6.50
N PHE A 47 -9.33 -9.04 5.98
CA PHE A 47 -10.49 -8.18 5.78
C PHE A 47 -11.45 -8.76 4.76
N ALA A 48 -10.97 -9.39 3.68
CA ALA A 48 -11.79 -10.02 2.64
C ALA A 48 -12.54 -11.25 3.16
N GLY A 49 -11.95 -12.05 4.06
CA GLY A 49 -12.57 -13.28 4.56
C GLY A 49 -12.85 -14.25 3.41
N SER A 50 -14.10 -14.67 3.25
CA SER A 50 -14.51 -15.60 2.18
C SER A 50 -14.84 -14.94 0.84
N ARG A 51 -14.71 -13.61 0.71
CA ARG A 51 -15.01 -12.88 -0.53
C ARG A 51 -13.93 -13.12 -1.59
N PRO A 52 -14.29 -13.14 -2.89
CA PRO A 52 -13.39 -13.58 -3.94
C PRO A 52 -12.28 -12.56 -4.26
N LEU A 53 -11.13 -13.08 -4.69
CA LEU A 53 -10.17 -12.32 -5.48
C LEU A 53 -10.66 -12.29 -6.94
N VAL A 54 -11.13 -11.12 -7.40
CA VAL A 54 -11.70 -10.92 -8.74
C VAL A 54 -10.64 -10.60 -9.80
N LEU A 55 -9.43 -10.23 -9.36
CA LEU A 55 -8.25 -10.09 -10.21
C LEU A 55 -7.02 -10.47 -9.40
N ARG A 56 -6.11 -11.22 -10.03
CA ARG A 56 -4.82 -11.60 -9.42
C ARG A 56 -3.66 -10.86 -10.06
N SER A 57 -2.89 -10.15 -9.23
CA SER A 57 -1.65 -9.47 -9.62
C SER A 57 -0.84 -9.10 -8.38
N ASN A 58 0.48 -9.14 -8.51
CA ASN A 58 1.42 -8.63 -7.51
C ASN A 58 2.01 -7.26 -7.90
N ASP A 59 1.63 -6.72 -9.05
CA ASP A 59 2.05 -5.39 -9.52
C ASP A 59 1.13 -4.29 -8.98
N MET A 60 1.70 -3.39 -8.19
CA MET A 60 0.99 -2.32 -7.51
C MET A 60 0.29 -1.36 -8.49
N THR A 61 0.90 -1.09 -9.65
CA THR A 61 0.31 -0.21 -10.66
C THR A 61 -0.93 -0.84 -11.29
N THR A 62 -0.88 -2.13 -11.58
CA THR A 62 -2.01 -2.91 -12.09
C THR A 62 -3.16 -2.93 -11.09
N LEU A 63 -2.88 -3.21 -9.82
CA LEU A 63 -3.90 -3.21 -8.76
C LEU A 63 -4.55 -1.83 -8.59
N PHE A 64 -3.76 -0.77 -8.61
CA PHE A 64 -4.25 0.61 -8.57
C PHE A 64 -5.18 0.94 -9.76
N GLN A 65 -4.75 0.64 -10.99
CA GLN A 65 -5.56 0.93 -12.18
C GLN A 65 -6.84 0.09 -12.21
N ALA A 66 -6.79 -1.17 -11.77
CA ALA A 66 -7.95 -2.04 -11.64
C ALA A 66 -8.96 -1.51 -10.62
N ALA A 67 -8.49 -1.06 -9.45
CA ALA A 67 -9.35 -0.43 -8.45
C ALA A 67 -10.01 0.85 -9.00
N ARG A 68 -9.23 1.70 -9.68
CA ARG A 68 -9.73 2.95 -10.28
C ARG A 68 -10.71 2.72 -11.43
N ALA A 69 -10.53 1.64 -12.19
CA ALA A 69 -11.46 1.20 -13.24
C ALA A 69 -12.75 0.55 -12.68
N GLY A 70 -12.86 0.38 -11.36
CA GLY A 70 -14.03 -0.22 -10.72
C GLY A 70 -14.10 -1.74 -10.87
N ILE A 71 -12.96 -2.42 -10.89
CA ILE A 71 -12.90 -3.89 -10.95
C ILE A 71 -13.07 -4.51 -9.56
N GLY A 72 -12.50 -3.89 -8.53
CA GLY A 72 -12.50 -4.42 -7.17
C GLY A 72 -11.82 -3.49 -6.16
N ILE A 73 -11.59 -4.03 -4.97
CA ILE A 73 -10.93 -3.35 -3.85
C ILE A 73 -9.45 -3.75 -3.80
N ALA A 74 -8.54 -2.79 -3.74
CA ALA A 74 -7.10 -3.04 -3.60
C ALA A 74 -6.55 -2.47 -2.29
N ALA A 75 -5.57 -3.16 -1.71
CA ALA A 75 -4.71 -2.59 -0.68
C ALA A 75 -3.63 -1.71 -1.30
N LEU A 76 -3.71 -0.39 -1.09
CA LEU A 76 -2.81 0.60 -1.67
C LEU A 76 -2.15 1.47 -0.59
N PRO A 77 -0.96 2.03 -0.83
CA PRO A 77 -0.40 3.05 0.04
C PRO A 77 -1.35 4.23 0.18
N CYS A 78 -1.49 4.76 1.39
CA CYS A 78 -2.48 5.79 1.66
C CYS A 78 -2.28 7.05 0.83
N PHE A 79 -1.04 7.48 0.59
CA PHE A 79 -0.76 8.63 -0.26
C PHE A 79 -1.17 8.42 -1.73
N VAL A 80 -1.23 7.18 -2.20
CA VAL A 80 -1.72 6.86 -3.55
C VAL A 80 -3.24 6.89 -3.57
N GLY A 81 -3.89 6.21 -2.61
CA GLY A 81 -5.34 6.13 -2.55
C GLY A 81 -6.02 7.45 -2.20
N GLU A 82 -5.49 8.20 -1.22
CA GLU A 82 -6.00 9.53 -0.83
C GLU A 82 -5.63 10.62 -1.87
N GLY A 83 -4.60 10.38 -2.67
CA GLY A 83 -4.14 11.30 -3.70
C GLY A 83 -4.92 11.25 -5.01
N ASP A 84 -5.77 10.23 -5.21
CA ASP A 84 -6.58 10.05 -6.43
C ASP A 84 -8.07 10.27 -6.13
N PRO A 85 -8.72 11.31 -6.70
CA PRO A 85 -10.14 11.58 -6.46
C PRO A 85 -11.09 10.51 -7.04
N GLY A 86 -10.59 9.63 -7.90
CA GLY A 86 -11.32 8.47 -8.43
C GLY A 86 -11.33 7.27 -7.47
N LEU A 87 -10.69 7.36 -6.31
CA LEU A 87 -10.68 6.31 -5.29
C LEU A 87 -11.27 6.82 -3.97
N THR A 88 -11.87 5.91 -3.22
CA THR A 88 -12.31 6.15 -1.86
C THR A 88 -11.88 5.02 -0.94
N CYS A 89 -11.60 5.37 0.33
CA CYS A 89 -11.21 4.42 1.35
C CYS A 89 -12.43 3.67 1.88
N VAL A 90 -12.45 2.34 1.78
CA VAL A 90 -13.60 1.51 2.18
C VAL A 90 -13.59 1.11 3.66
N GLU A 91 -12.42 1.19 4.30
CA GLU A 91 -12.24 0.93 5.73
C GLU A 91 -11.48 2.10 6.38
N PRO A 92 -12.19 3.16 6.82
CA PRO A 92 -11.55 4.37 7.35
C PRO A 92 -10.81 4.14 8.68
N ASP A 93 -11.30 3.22 9.51
CA ASP A 93 -10.73 2.94 10.83
C ASP A 93 -9.35 2.28 10.75
N ARG A 94 -9.01 1.68 9.59
CA ARG A 94 -7.71 1.04 9.31
C ARG A 94 -7.27 0.08 10.43
N ALA A 95 -8.24 -0.51 11.12
CA ALA A 95 -7.99 -1.32 12.29
C ALA A 95 -7.15 -2.53 11.88
N GLY A 96 -5.97 -2.66 12.48
CA GLY A 96 -5.04 -3.76 12.15
C GLY A 96 -4.24 -3.59 10.86
N VAL A 97 -4.24 -2.41 10.22
CA VAL A 97 -3.32 -2.12 9.10
C VAL A 97 -1.88 -2.32 9.54
N GLY A 98 -1.19 -3.23 8.86
CA GLY A 98 0.27 -3.29 8.92
C GLY A 98 0.86 -2.09 8.19
N SER A 99 1.65 -1.27 8.88
CA SER A 99 2.56 -0.35 8.20
C SER A 99 3.74 -1.13 7.63
N ARG A 100 4.26 -0.68 6.48
CA ARG A 100 5.39 -1.32 5.82
C ARG A 100 6.64 -0.49 6.04
N GLU A 101 7.67 -1.08 6.64
CA GLU A 101 8.94 -0.39 6.77
C GLU A 101 9.60 -0.18 5.40
N ILE A 102 10.20 1.00 5.24
CA ILE A 102 10.94 1.35 4.03
C ILE A 102 12.42 1.34 4.35
N TRP A 103 13.17 0.57 3.57
CA TRP A 103 14.59 0.35 3.75
C TRP A 103 15.36 0.71 2.48
N ILE A 104 16.50 1.38 2.65
CA ILE A 104 17.49 1.54 1.58
C ILE A 104 18.50 0.40 1.70
N GLY A 105 18.50 -0.46 0.69
CA GLY A 105 19.50 -1.51 0.49
C GLY A 105 20.60 -1.03 -0.45
N ILE A 106 21.85 -1.25 -0.07
CA ILE A 106 23.02 -1.09 -0.95
C ILE A 106 23.96 -2.27 -0.75
N HIS A 107 24.65 -2.68 -1.81
CA HIS A 107 25.69 -3.71 -1.75
C HIS A 107 26.80 -3.30 -0.77
N GLU A 108 27.38 -4.26 -0.03
CA GLU A 108 28.37 -3.98 1.02
C GLU A 108 29.58 -3.22 0.46
N ASP A 109 30.09 -3.65 -0.70
CA ASP A 109 31.24 -3.03 -1.37
C ASP A 109 31.05 -1.55 -1.69
N LEU A 110 29.80 -1.14 -1.84
CA LEU A 110 29.42 0.23 -2.20
C LEU A 110 29.21 1.13 -0.98
N ARG A 111 29.13 0.57 0.25
CA ARG A 111 28.88 1.35 1.48
C ARG A 111 29.95 2.38 1.80
N ARG A 112 31.19 2.14 1.39
CA ARG A 112 32.32 3.04 1.67
C ARG A 112 32.42 4.22 0.69
N SER A 113 31.62 4.23 -0.38
CA SER A 113 31.61 5.32 -1.36
C SER A 113 31.01 6.59 -0.77
N PRO A 114 31.75 7.72 -0.70
CA PRO A 114 31.22 8.98 -0.18
C PRO A 114 30.02 9.52 -0.98
N ARG A 115 30.03 9.32 -2.30
CA ARG A 115 28.92 9.77 -3.18
C ARG A 115 27.62 9.03 -2.89
N LEU A 116 27.70 7.71 -2.64
CA LEU A 116 26.52 6.92 -2.30
C LEU A 116 26.00 7.26 -0.90
N ARG A 117 26.89 7.49 0.06
CA ARG A 117 26.48 7.97 1.38
C ARG A 117 25.70 9.29 1.30
N LEU A 118 26.22 10.27 0.54
CA LEU A 118 25.53 11.55 0.33
C LEU A 118 24.15 11.36 -0.32
N ALA A 119 24.03 10.49 -1.33
CA ALA A 119 22.75 10.17 -1.94
C ALA A 119 21.78 9.50 -0.95
N MET A 120 22.25 8.54 -0.14
CA MET A 120 21.44 7.88 0.89
C MET A 120 20.96 8.87 1.96
N ASP A 121 21.81 9.81 2.37
CA ASP A 121 21.46 10.85 3.34
C ASP A 121 20.41 11.80 2.74
N ALA A 122 20.56 12.20 1.48
CA ALA A 122 19.58 13.02 0.77
C ALA A 122 18.22 12.32 0.64
N ILE A 123 18.21 11.04 0.26
CA ILE A 123 16.98 10.24 0.17
C ILE A 123 16.34 10.12 1.56
N ALA A 124 17.11 9.76 2.59
CA ALA A 124 16.58 9.64 3.95
C ALA A 124 15.97 10.96 4.46
N ALA A 125 16.57 12.11 4.11
CA ALA A 125 16.02 13.42 4.46
C ALA A 125 14.68 13.69 3.75
N ILE A 126 14.51 13.24 2.50
CA ILE A 126 13.22 13.33 1.79
C ILE A 126 12.17 12.48 2.52
N PHE A 127 12.47 11.22 2.85
CA PHE A 127 11.54 10.35 3.58
C PHE A 127 11.14 10.94 4.94
N ALA A 128 12.10 11.54 5.67
CA ALA A 128 11.82 12.20 6.94
C ALA A 128 10.90 13.41 6.77
N ARG A 129 11.09 14.23 5.72
CA ARG A 129 10.24 15.39 5.42
C ARG A 129 8.83 14.97 5.02
N GLU A 130 8.70 13.94 4.18
CA GLU A 130 7.41 13.46 3.67
C GLU A 130 6.72 12.43 4.60
N ARG A 131 7.22 12.27 5.84
CA ARG A 131 6.73 11.25 6.79
C ARG A 131 5.22 11.29 6.98
N ARG A 132 4.63 12.48 7.11
CA ARG A 132 3.18 12.65 7.28
C ARG A 132 2.38 12.12 6.09
N LEU A 133 2.91 12.29 4.88
CA LEU A 133 2.27 11.78 3.66
C LEU A 133 2.33 10.24 3.63
N LEU A 134 3.49 9.67 3.96
CA LEU A 134 3.74 8.23 3.91
C LEU A 134 3.00 7.45 5.00
N GLU A 135 2.91 8.00 6.22
CA GLU A 135 2.19 7.41 7.35
C GLU A 135 0.66 7.61 7.26
N GLY A 136 0.19 8.48 6.35
CA GLY A 136 -1.23 8.80 6.16
C GLY A 136 -1.83 9.66 7.28
N ALA A 137 -2.97 10.30 7.01
CA ALA A 137 -3.65 11.18 7.98
C ALA A 137 -4.27 10.44 9.18
N GLY A 138 -4.32 9.10 9.14
CA GLY A 138 -4.92 8.23 10.15
C GLY A 138 -3.93 7.58 11.13
N ALA A 139 -2.64 7.92 11.09
CA ALA A 139 -1.69 7.49 12.13
C ALA A 139 -1.94 8.27 13.43
N ARG A 140 -2.96 7.86 14.19
CA ARG A 140 -3.12 8.20 15.61
C ARG A 140 -2.95 6.95 16.45
#